data_AF-A0A930XVV7-F1
#
_entry.id   AF-A0A930XVV7-F1
#
_cell.length_a   1.000
_cell.length_b   1.000
_cell.length_c   1.000
_cell.angle_alpha   90.00
_cell.angle_beta   90.00
_cell.angle_gamma   90.00
#
_symmetry.space_group_name_H-M   'P 1'
#
loop_
_entity.id
_entity.type
_entity.pdbx_description
1 polymer ?
#
loop_
_entity_poly.entity_id
_entity_poly.type
_entity_poly.pdbx_seq_one_letter_code
_entity_poly.pdbx_strand_id
1 'polypeptide(L)'
;MDSKEVPIEIQKGFFFPVCNKSEIERVFNVQNAKDHLLKIRAETIVDHMRLFRVYRNKAIANPKNWSLEKSFSNLHYEKFLSHLNKENKENCKEITYGNIFSNQVSGLIFKSPYGTMINISDSIRFFLKFMNLGLLNFQTEVPLYVRVNAIRIAIRVMLQSEALDFYMDPRGIVPKNVGILMEKDIPNELLFIAGHEFSHHLCGHLSDENVIEKPIFRGILENQEDYKPIVSYTQTQIEEFEADLVSIELPKYSNSMKKAVLEGALTWFMKLDIYEHFIGICAPSTKFINREHPPASKRFDMLLNQVEFPKNFNKEYWQDFKKDIEKVKMIIEDDARNNLPNYQFYGSLYLDEPNSKWRGKELIDRVDYY
;
A
#
# COMPACT_ATOMS: atom_id res chain seq x y z
N MET A 1 3.37 41.64 -0.43
CA MET A 1 2.18 41.58 0.44
C MET A 1 2.45 40.46 1.41
N ASP A 2 2.84 40.80 2.63
CA ASP A 2 3.09 39.81 3.69
C ASP A 2 1.80 39.03 3.95
N SER A 3 1.82 37.73 3.65
CA SER A 3 0.72 36.84 3.97
C SER A 3 0.63 36.76 5.49
N LYS A 4 -0.33 37.48 6.08
CA LYS A 4 -0.67 37.30 7.50
C LYS A 4 -0.96 35.82 7.70
N GLU A 5 -0.14 35.16 8.52
CA GLU A 5 -0.36 33.75 8.88
C GLU A 5 -1.78 33.59 9.41
N VAL A 6 -2.48 32.58 8.88
CA VAL A 6 -3.84 32.24 9.30
C VAL A 6 -3.80 31.90 10.80
N PRO A 7 -4.64 32.51 11.66
CA PRO A 7 -4.67 32.19 13.08
C PRO A 7 -4.80 30.70 13.36
N ILE A 8 -4.08 30.18 14.36
CA ILE A 8 -4.04 28.75 14.68
C ILE A 8 -5.42 28.13 14.91
N GLU A 9 -6.35 28.89 15.52
CA GLU A 9 -7.73 28.44 15.74
C GLU A 9 -8.49 28.23 14.43
N ILE A 10 -8.21 29.03 13.39
CA ILE A 10 -8.78 28.83 12.06
C ILE A 10 -8.15 27.59 11.41
N GLN A 11 -6.85 27.37 11.60
CA GLN A 11 -6.17 26.17 11.09
C GLN A 11 -6.72 24.88 11.72
N LYS A 12 -6.95 24.87 13.04
CA LYS A 12 -7.62 23.76 13.74
C LYS A 12 -8.99 23.43 13.14
N GLY A 13 -9.68 24.46 12.64
CA GLY A 13 -10.90 24.39 11.83
C GLY A 13 -10.92 23.27 10.79
N PHE A 14 -9.82 23.11 10.05
CA PHE A 14 -9.73 22.14 8.95
C PHE A 14 -9.66 20.67 9.43
N PHE A 15 -9.21 20.44 10.66
CA PHE A 15 -9.03 19.09 11.21
C PHE A 15 -10.25 18.57 11.96
N PHE A 16 -11.12 19.45 12.49
CA PHE A 16 -12.34 19.05 13.22
C PHE A 16 -13.22 18.02 12.51
N PRO A 17 -13.41 18.05 11.18
CA PRO A 17 -14.25 17.07 10.50
C PRO A 17 -13.68 15.64 10.51
N VAL A 18 -12.38 15.47 10.75
CA VAL A 18 -11.68 14.18 10.63
C VAL A 18 -10.91 13.77 11.89
N CYS A 19 -10.63 14.68 12.82
CA CYS A 19 -9.91 14.42 14.08
C CYS A 19 -10.79 14.73 15.29
N ASN A 20 -10.60 13.99 16.39
CA ASN A 20 -11.17 14.41 17.67
C ASN A 20 -10.34 15.53 18.33
N LYS A 21 -10.89 16.19 19.37
CA LYS A 21 -10.23 17.34 20.03
C LYS A 21 -8.82 17.02 20.55
N SER A 22 -8.62 15.85 21.14
CA SER A 22 -7.31 15.43 21.66
C SER A 22 -6.29 15.22 20.54
N GLU A 23 -6.73 14.62 19.43
CA GLU A 23 -5.90 14.44 18.24
C GLU A 23 -5.51 15.78 17.63
N ILE A 24 -6.42 16.76 17.56
CA ILE A 24 -6.10 18.11 17.05
C ILE A 24 -4.98 18.75 17.86
N GLU A 25 -5.05 18.73 19.19
CA GLU A 25 -3.97 19.31 20.01
C GLU A 25 -2.63 18.62 19.76
N ARG A 26 -2.62 17.29 19.59
CA ARG A 26 -1.39 16.52 19.27
C ARG A 26 -0.84 16.80 17.87
N VAL A 27 -1.69 17.11 16.89
CA VAL A 27 -1.28 17.51 15.53
C VAL A 27 -0.55 18.86 15.55
N PHE A 28 -1.03 19.82 16.35
CA PHE A 28 -0.43 21.15 16.45
C PHE A 28 0.73 21.23 17.45
N ASN A 29 0.74 20.36 18.47
CA ASN A 29 1.78 20.27 19.49
C ASN A 29 2.36 18.86 19.52
N VAL A 30 3.21 18.54 18.54
CA VAL A 30 3.84 17.22 18.40
C VAL A 30 4.89 17.03 19.50
N GLN A 31 4.75 15.98 20.32
CA GLN A 31 5.68 15.71 21.42
C GLN A 31 6.49 14.42 21.26
N ASN A 32 6.05 13.51 20.38
CA ASN A 32 6.67 12.21 20.17
C ASN A 32 6.39 11.67 18.76
N ALA A 33 7.00 10.53 18.42
CA ALA A 33 6.86 9.91 17.10
C ALA A 33 5.41 9.51 16.75
N LYS A 34 4.59 9.12 17.72
CA LYS A 34 3.17 8.79 17.48
C LYS A 34 2.36 10.03 17.10
N ASP A 35 2.63 11.16 17.77
CA ASP A 35 2.02 12.45 17.42
C ASP A 35 2.46 12.90 16.02
N HIS A 36 3.72 12.68 15.68
CA HIS A 36 4.25 12.99 14.36
C HIS A 36 3.58 12.16 13.27
N LEU A 37 3.39 10.85 13.50
CA LEU A 37 2.64 9.97 12.60
C LEU A 37 1.18 10.41 12.46
N LEU A 38 0.52 10.77 13.56
CA LEU A 38 -0.84 11.32 13.53
C LEU A 38 -0.91 12.61 12.70
N LYS A 39 0.05 13.52 12.89
CA LYS A 39 0.15 14.76 12.11
C LYS A 39 0.25 14.48 10.61
N ILE A 40 1.14 13.57 10.21
CA ILE A 40 1.28 13.17 8.80
C ILE A 40 -0.05 12.67 8.24
N ARG A 41 -0.72 11.75 8.94
CA ARG A 41 -2.03 11.21 8.50
C ARG A 41 -3.08 12.31 8.36
N ALA A 42 -3.19 13.18 9.36
CA ALA A 42 -4.19 14.22 9.42
C ALA A 42 -4.00 15.24 8.29
N GLU A 43 -2.79 15.75 8.10
CA GLU A 43 -2.45 16.70 7.04
C GLU A 43 -2.71 16.09 5.65
N THR A 44 -2.23 14.86 5.41
CA THR A 44 -2.47 14.16 4.14
C THR A 44 -3.96 13.95 3.82
N ILE A 45 -4.79 13.70 4.82
CA ILE A 45 -6.24 13.52 4.62
C ILE A 45 -6.93 14.85 4.33
N VAL A 46 -6.60 15.90 5.10
CA VAL A 46 -7.21 17.22 4.94
C VAL A 46 -6.88 17.83 3.57
N ASP A 47 -5.65 17.61 3.08
CA ASP A 47 -5.19 18.14 1.80
C ASP A 47 -5.70 17.32 0.59
N HIS A 48 -6.29 16.14 0.82
CA HIS A 48 -6.78 15.28 -0.25
C HIS A 48 -8.32 15.07 -0.18
N MET A 49 -9.07 15.86 -0.96
CA MET A 49 -10.54 15.96 -0.88
C MET A 49 -11.30 14.61 -0.85
N ARG A 50 -10.90 13.62 -1.65
CA ARG A 50 -11.54 12.28 -1.64
C ARG A 50 -11.29 11.52 -0.34
N LEU A 51 -10.09 11.63 0.22
CA LEU A 51 -9.76 11.04 1.53
C LEU A 51 -10.49 11.80 2.64
N PHE A 52 -10.51 13.13 2.58
CA PHE A 52 -11.28 13.97 3.49
C PHE A 52 -12.74 13.54 3.57
N ARG A 53 -13.42 13.36 2.41
CA ARG A 53 -14.81 12.89 2.36
C ARG A 53 -15.00 11.54 3.06
N VAL A 54 -14.13 10.57 2.77
CA VAL A 54 -14.19 9.23 3.38
C VAL A 54 -14.05 9.30 4.90
N TYR A 55 -13.03 10.00 5.39
CA TYR A 55 -12.72 10.04 6.82
C TYR A 55 -13.73 10.90 7.59
N ARG A 56 -14.23 11.97 6.99
CA ARG A 56 -15.36 12.74 7.54
C ARG A 56 -16.60 11.87 7.70
N ASN A 57 -16.93 11.07 6.69
CA ASN A 57 -18.11 10.20 6.75
C ASN A 57 -17.93 9.08 7.80
N LYS A 58 -16.72 8.51 7.93
CA LYS A 58 -16.40 7.58 9.02
C LYS A 58 -16.54 8.24 10.40
N ALA A 59 -16.10 9.49 10.56
CA ALA A 59 -16.24 10.26 11.80
C ALA A 59 -17.70 10.53 12.16
N ILE A 60 -18.52 10.93 11.18
CA ILE A 60 -19.96 11.18 11.34
C ILE A 60 -20.71 9.90 11.69
N ALA A 61 -20.31 8.75 11.13
CA ALA A 61 -20.95 7.47 11.40
C ALA A 61 -20.68 6.94 12.83
N ASN A 62 -19.61 7.40 13.50
CA ASN A 62 -19.24 6.96 14.84
C ASN A 62 -18.71 8.10 15.74
N PRO A 63 -19.48 9.18 15.96
CA PRO A 63 -18.95 10.44 16.51
C PRO A 63 -18.47 10.32 17.95
N LYS A 64 -19.02 9.37 18.74
CA LYS A 64 -18.66 9.17 20.15
C LYS A 64 -17.36 8.40 20.33
N ASN A 65 -17.01 7.51 19.40
CA ASN A 65 -15.84 6.64 19.51
C ASN A 65 -14.80 6.92 18.42
N TRP A 66 -15.00 7.98 17.62
CA TRP A 66 -14.14 8.30 16.51
C TRP A 66 -12.73 8.70 16.97
N SER A 67 -11.74 8.11 16.32
CA SER A 67 -10.34 8.46 16.43
C SER A 67 -9.72 8.22 15.07
N LEU A 68 -9.12 9.28 14.51
CA LEU A 68 -8.36 9.15 13.28
C LEU A 68 -7.22 8.16 13.46
N GLU A 69 -6.48 8.24 14.57
CA GLU A 69 -5.34 7.36 14.84
C GLU A 69 -5.75 5.89 14.83
N LYS A 70 -6.86 5.56 15.50
CA LYS A 70 -7.36 4.18 15.61
C LYS A 70 -8.07 3.66 14.36
N SER A 71 -8.33 4.53 13.39
CA SER A 71 -8.98 4.13 12.12
C SER A 71 -8.04 3.42 11.16
N PHE A 72 -6.72 3.48 11.40
CA PHE A 72 -5.70 2.74 10.65
C PHE A 72 -5.39 1.40 11.33
N SER A 73 -5.27 0.34 10.53
CA SER A 73 -4.92 -0.99 11.04
C SER A 73 -3.43 -1.11 11.31
N ASN A 74 -3.07 -1.55 12.52
CA ASN A 74 -1.70 -1.92 12.90
C ASN A 74 -1.46 -3.44 12.95
N LEU A 75 -2.49 -4.24 12.63
CA LEU A 75 -2.49 -5.69 12.84
C LEU A 75 -1.30 -6.40 12.19
N HIS A 76 -0.87 -6.00 11.00
CA HIS A 76 0.25 -6.62 10.29
C HIS A 76 1.60 -6.39 10.99
N TYR A 77 1.83 -5.19 11.55
CA TYR A 77 3.02 -4.90 12.35
C TYR A 77 3.01 -5.67 13.68
N GLU A 78 1.89 -5.60 14.39
CA GLU A 78 1.73 -6.27 15.69
C GLU A 78 1.89 -7.78 15.56
N LYS A 79 1.33 -8.37 14.48
CA LYS A 79 1.47 -9.79 14.16
C LYS A 79 2.91 -10.16 13.82
N PHE A 80 3.67 -9.32 13.11
CA PHE A 80 5.10 -9.59 12.90
C PHE A 80 5.86 -9.62 14.24
N LEU A 81 5.72 -8.54 15.01
CA LEU A 81 6.41 -8.36 16.29
C LEU A 81 6.04 -9.44 17.32
N SER A 82 4.83 -10.00 17.27
CA SER A 82 4.41 -11.08 18.17
C SER A 82 5.12 -12.40 17.91
N HIS A 83 5.71 -12.59 16.73
CA HIS A 83 6.46 -13.79 16.36
C HIS A 83 7.98 -13.64 16.54
N LEU A 84 8.46 -12.44 16.88
CA LEU A 84 9.87 -12.25 17.22
C LEU A 84 10.21 -12.86 18.60
N ASN A 85 11.48 -13.20 18.78
CA ASN A 85 11.99 -13.53 20.11
C ASN A 85 12.00 -12.27 21.01
N LYS A 86 12.22 -12.44 22.33
CA LYS A 86 12.16 -11.34 23.29
C LYS A 86 13.21 -10.24 23.00
N GLU A 87 14.41 -10.63 22.58
CA GLU A 87 15.51 -9.72 22.29
C GLU A 87 15.23 -8.84 21.07
N ASN A 88 14.83 -9.45 19.95
CA ASN A 88 14.47 -8.72 18.73
C ASN A 88 13.24 -7.84 18.94
N LYS A 89 12.27 -8.30 19.74
CA LYS A 89 11.11 -7.48 20.09
C LYS A 89 11.50 -6.25 20.91
N GLU A 90 12.44 -6.40 21.84
CA GLU A 90 13.00 -5.28 22.62
C GLU A 90 13.76 -4.31 21.71
N ASN A 91 14.52 -4.81 20.73
CA ASN A 91 15.23 -4.00 19.75
C ASN A 91 14.28 -3.14 18.89
N CYS A 92 13.06 -3.61 18.65
CA CYS A 92 12.04 -2.88 17.89
C CYS A 92 11.16 -1.93 18.73
N LYS A 93 11.35 -1.83 20.05
CA LYS A 93 10.39 -1.14 20.94
C LYS A 93 10.27 0.38 20.69
N GLU A 94 11.36 1.00 20.25
CA GLU A 94 11.44 2.44 20.00
C GLU A 94 10.95 2.81 18.59
N ILE A 95 10.72 1.83 17.72
CA ILE A 95 10.22 2.06 16.38
C ILE A 95 8.74 2.37 16.45
N THR A 96 8.36 3.54 15.97
CA THR A 96 6.95 3.87 15.77
C THR A 96 6.49 3.35 14.41
N TYR A 97 5.30 2.78 14.34
CA TYR A 97 4.80 2.22 13.09
C TYR A 97 3.33 2.52 12.87
N GLY A 98 2.92 2.45 11.61
CA GLY A 98 1.51 2.48 11.23
C GLY A 98 1.31 2.87 9.78
N ASN A 99 0.11 2.63 9.26
CA ASN A 99 -0.18 2.99 7.87
C ASN A 99 -0.27 4.51 7.67
N ILE A 100 0.13 4.99 6.49
CA ILE A 100 -0.12 6.36 5.99
C ILE A 100 -0.68 6.27 4.58
N PHE A 101 -1.26 7.35 4.05
CA PHE A 101 -1.48 7.39 2.59
C PHE A 101 -0.20 7.84 1.90
N SER A 102 0.28 7.02 0.98
CA SER A 102 1.40 7.30 0.09
C SER A 102 1.20 6.49 -1.20
N ASN A 103 1.96 6.83 -2.25
CA ASN A 103 2.05 5.97 -3.44
C ASN A 103 3.37 5.23 -3.55
N GLN A 104 4.09 5.13 -2.43
CA GLN A 104 5.22 4.24 -2.31
C GLN A 104 4.71 2.80 -2.41
N VAL A 105 5.26 2.09 -3.39
CA VAL A 105 4.91 0.70 -3.70
C VAL A 105 5.41 -0.24 -2.61
N SER A 106 6.58 0.07 -2.06
CA SER A 106 7.16 -0.58 -0.89
C SER A 106 6.61 0.03 0.42
N GLY A 107 6.92 -0.59 1.55
CA GLY A 107 6.89 0.14 2.81
C GLY A 107 7.93 1.27 2.80
N LEU A 108 7.88 2.10 3.83
CA LEU A 108 8.74 3.27 3.97
C LEU A 108 9.32 3.32 5.37
N ILE A 109 10.64 3.40 5.44
CA ILE A 109 11.36 3.64 6.69
C ILE A 109 11.92 5.05 6.62
N PHE A 110 11.43 5.93 7.48
CA PHE A 110 11.86 7.32 7.48
C PHE A 110 12.18 7.83 8.88
N LYS A 111 13.04 8.85 8.90
CA LYS A 111 13.50 9.48 10.13
C LYS A 111 12.59 10.65 10.49
N SER A 112 12.12 10.68 11.74
CA SER A 112 11.53 11.89 12.32
C SER A 112 12.45 12.48 13.39
N PRO A 113 12.20 13.73 13.82
CA PRO A 113 12.85 14.31 14.99
C PRO A 113 12.67 13.49 16.29
N TYR A 114 11.73 12.53 16.31
CA TYR A 114 11.38 11.73 17.47
C TYR A 114 11.77 10.25 17.34
N GLY A 115 12.50 9.89 16.29
CA GLY A 115 12.97 8.52 16.03
C GLY A 115 12.54 7.96 14.68
N THR A 116 12.91 6.69 14.46
CA THR A 116 12.62 5.93 13.25
C THR A 116 11.16 5.54 13.18
N MET A 117 10.58 5.63 11.98
CA MET A 117 9.24 5.14 11.72
C MET A 117 9.19 4.15 10.56
N ILE A 118 8.32 3.16 10.69
CA ILE A 118 8.00 2.18 9.66
C ILE A 118 6.55 2.35 9.24
N ASN A 119 6.33 2.56 7.94
CA ASN A 119 5.02 2.84 7.40
C ASN A 119 4.75 2.02 6.15
N ILE A 120 3.48 1.69 5.91
CA ILE A 120 3.00 1.03 4.70
C ILE A 120 1.86 1.90 4.19
N SER A 121 1.75 2.03 2.87
CA SER A 121 0.62 2.74 2.29
C SER A 121 -0.69 2.05 2.65
N ASP A 122 -1.67 2.79 3.17
CA ASP A 122 -3.02 2.25 3.39
C ASP A 122 -3.70 1.87 2.06
N SER A 123 -3.30 2.54 0.96
CA SER A 123 -3.77 2.26 -0.40
C SER A 123 -3.34 0.89 -0.93
N ILE A 124 -2.26 0.29 -0.40
CA ILE A 124 -1.80 -1.04 -0.80
C ILE A 124 -2.90 -2.09 -0.62
N ARG A 125 -3.80 -1.94 0.37
CA ARG A 125 -4.92 -2.88 0.54
C ARG A 125 -5.84 -2.92 -0.69
N PHE A 126 -6.09 -1.78 -1.31
CA PHE A 126 -6.90 -1.71 -2.54
C PHE A 126 -6.13 -2.27 -3.73
N PHE A 127 -4.85 -1.92 -3.87
CA PHE A 127 -3.97 -2.52 -4.87
C PHE A 127 -4.00 -4.06 -4.79
N LEU A 128 -3.76 -4.63 -3.61
CA LEU A 128 -3.75 -6.08 -3.38
C LEU A 128 -5.10 -6.72 -3.69
N LYS A 129 -6.20 -6.07 -3.28
CA LYS A 129 -7.57 -6.54 -3.52
C LYS A 129 -7.87 -6.65 -5.01
N PHE A 130 -7.63 -5.57 -5.77
CA PHE A 130 -7.91 -5.55 -7.19
C PHE A 130 -6.92 -6.39 -8.01
N MET A 131 -5.65 -6.47 -7.61
CA MET A 131 -4.71 -7.45 -8.18
C MET A 131 -5.17 -8.88 -7.94
N ASN A 132 -5.65 -9.23 -6.74
CA ASN A 132 -6.17 -10.57 -6.47
C ASN A 132 -7.37 -10.91 -7.35
N LEU A 133 -8.30 -9.96 -7.55
CA LEU A 133 -9.42 -10.15 -8.47
C LEU A 133 -8.96 -10.36 -9.92
N GLY A 134 -7.90 -9.64 -10.32
CA GLY A 134 -7.28 -9.78 -11.64
C GLY A 134 -6.54 -11.09 -11.86
N LEU A 135 -5.81 -11.59 -10.85
CA LEU A 135 -4.81 -12.65 -11.01
C LEU A 135 -5.26 -14.03 -10.55
N LEU A 136 -6.03 -14.11 -9.46
CA LEU A 136 -6.44 -15.42 -8.91
C LEU A 136 -7.41 -16.14 -9.85
N ASN A 137 -7.38 -17.47 -9.81
CA ASN A 137 -8.24 -18.29 -10.62
C ASN A 137 -9.62 -18.44 -9.96
N PHE A 138 -10.62 -17.76 -10.52
CA PHE A 138 -12.03 -17.87 -10.13
C PHE A 138 -12.85 -18.69 -11.15
N GLN A 139 -12.19 -19.58 -11.91
CA GLN A 139 -12.80 -20.35 -13.00
C GLN A 139 -13.49 -19.42 -14.01
N THR A 140 -14.76 -19.67 -14.35
CA THR A 140 -15.57 -18.85 -15.26
C THR A 140 -16.39 -17.78 -14.54
N GLU A 141 -16.26 -17.65 -13.21
CA GLU A 141 -17.11 -16.76 -12.43
C GLU A 141 -16.78 -15.28 -12.70
N VAL A 142 -15.49 -14.94 -12.90
CA VAL A 142 -15.02 -13.58 -13.16
C VAL A 142 -14.62 -13.46 -14.64
N PRO A 143 -15.37 -12.70 -15.47
CA PRO A 143 -15.05 -12.50 -16.88
C PRO A 143 -13.68 -11.85 -17.10
N LEU A 144 -13.03 -12.14 -18.23
CA LEU A 144 -11.70 -11.60 -18.55
C LEU A 144 -11.68 -10.05 -18.52
N TYR A 145 -12.69 -9.38 -19.08
CA TYR A 145 -12.75 -7.92 -19.08
C TYR A 145 -12.81 -7.34 -17.66
N VAL A 146 -13.50 -8.00 -16.72
CA VAL A 146 -13.54 -7.60 -15.29
C VAL A 146 -12.16 -7.77 -14.67
N ARG A 147 -11.45 -8.85 -14.99
CA ARG A 147 -10.08 -9.10 -14.50
C ARG A 147 -9.10 -8.04 -14.99
N VAL A 148 -9.17 -7.68 -16.28
CA VAL A 148 -8.34 -6.61 -16.86
C VAL A 148 -8.67 -5.26 -16.22
N ASN A 149 -9.95 -4.92 -16.07
CA ASN A 149 -10.38 -3.69 -15.39
C ASN A 149 -9.92 -3.65 -13.93
N ALA A 150 -9.94 -4.80 -13.23
CA ALA A 150 -9.43 -4.89 -11.86
C ALA A 150 -7.92 -4.58 -11.81
N ILE A 151 -7.11 -5.16 -12.70
CA ILE A 151 -5.68 -4.85 -12.77
C ILE A 151 -5.47 -3.36 -13.12
N ARG A 152 -6.28 -2.80 -14.02
CA ARG A 152 -6.25 -1.36 -14.34
C ARG A 152 -6.50 -0.49 -13.11
N ILE A 153 -7.55 -0.79 -12.32
CA ILE A 153 -7.84 -0.09 -11.06
C ILE A 153 -6.65 -0.21 -10.10
N ALA A 154 -6.09 -1.41 -9.94
CA ALA A 154 -4.94 -1.62 -9.05
C ALA A 154 -3.73 -0.75 -9.46
N ILE A 155 -3.38 -0.75 -10.74
CA ILE A 155 -2.30 0.10 -11.26
C ILE A 155 -2.60 1.59 -11.00
N ARG A 156 -3.83 2.04 -11.28
CA ARG A 156 -4.25 3.44 -11.04
C ARG A 156 -4.17 3.84 -9.56
N VAL A 157 -4.40 2.92 -8.63
CA VAL A 157 -4.20 3.16 -7.18
C VAL A 157 -2.75 3.56 -6.90
N MET A 158 -1.77 2.87 -7.49
CA MET A 158 -0.35 3.16 -7.29
C MET A 158 0.13 4.38 -8.09
N LEU A 159 -0.51 4.68 -9.23
CA LEU A 159 -0.28 5.90 -10.01
C LEU A 159 -0.88 7.17 -9.37
N GLN A 160 -1.69 7.03 -8.32
CA GLN A 160 -2.54 8.10 -7.78
C GLN A 160 -3.52 8.72 -8.79
N SER A 161 -3.84 8.00 -9.86
CA SER A 161 -4.89 8.40 -10.80
C SER A 161 -6.26 7.85 -10.38
N GLU A 162 -6.30 6.85 -9.50
CA GLU A 162 -7.55 6.34 -8.93
C GLU A 162 -8.01 7.19 -7.74
N ALA A 163 -9.31 7.50 -7.69
CA ALA A 163 -9.90 8.10 -6.50
C ALA A 163 -9.84 7.09 -5.32
N LEU A 164 -9.49 7.56 -4.12
CA LEU A 164 -9.33 6.69 -2.94
C LEU A 164 -10.62 6.54 -2.09
N ASP A 165 -11.78 6.87 -2.66
CA ASP A 165 -13.08 6.83 -2.00
C ASP A 165 -13.82 5.49 -2.10
N PHE A 166 -13.08 4.37 -2.22
CA PHE A 166 -13.60 3.00 -2.36
C PHE A 166 -14.69 2.58 -1.35
N TYR A 167 -14.68 3.14 -0.14
CA TYR A 167 -15.68 2.84 0.89
C TYR A 167 -17.01 3.56 0.65
N MET A 168 -16.97 4.72 -0.01
CA MET A 168 -18.15 5.49 -0.38
C MET A 168 -18.65 5.11 -1.77
N ASP A 169 -17.71 4.91 -2.69
CA ASP A 169 -17.92 4.58 -4.10
C ASP A 169 -17.21 3.25 -4.44
N PRO A 170 -17.85 2.10 -4.20
CA PRO A 170 -17.27 0.82 -4.57
C PRO A 170 -17.12 0.71 -6.10
N ARG A 171 -15.95 0.26 -6.57
CA ARG A 171 -15.71 0.13 -8.03
C ARG A 171 -16.47 -1.01 -8.70
N GLY A 172 -17.26 -1.75 -7.94
CA GLY A 172 -18.17 -2.76 -8.46
C GLY A 172 -18.72 -3.70 -7.40
N ILE A 173 -19.57 -4.62 -7.84
CA ILE A 173 -20.23 -5.63 -7.01
C ILE A 173 -19.49 -6.95 -7.20
N VAL A 174 -18.74 -7.36 -6.16
CA VAL A 174 -18.01 -8.64 -6.18
C VAL A 174 -18.82 -9.71 -5.44
N PRO A 175 -19.06 -10.89 -6.04
CA PRO A 175 -19.72 -12.00 -5.35
C PRO A 175 -19.02 -12.36 -4.04
N LYS A 176 -19.78 -12.73 -3.00
CA LYS A 176 -19.25 -12.93 -1.64
C LYS A 176 -18.13 -13.98 -1.58
N ASN A 177 -18.28 -15.09 -2.29
CA ASN A 177 -17.29 -16.16 -2.40
C ASN A 177 -15.99 -15.68 -3.07
N VAL A 178 -16.10 -14.93 -4.18
CA VAL A 178 -14.94 -14.27 -4.82
C VAL A 178 -14.29 -13.28 -3.85
N GLY A 179 -15.11 -12.49 -3.14
CA GLY A 179 -14.69 -11.55 -2.10
C GLY A 179 -13.83 -12.18 -1.01
N ILE A 180 -14.30 -13.31 -0.45
CA ILE A 180 -13.57 -14.06 0.59
C ILE A 180 -12.23 -14.56 0.06
N LEU A 181 -12.20 -15.10 -1.16
CA LEU A 181 -10.96 -15.63 -1.76
C LEU A 181 -9.96 -14.52 -2.08
N MET A 182 -10.43 -13.40 -2.62
CA MET A 182 -9.64 -12.21 -2.93
C MET A 182 -8.98 -11.59 -1.68
N GLU A 183 -9.63 -11.66 -0.53
CA GLU A 183 -9.13 -11.04 0.71
C GLU A 183 -8.32 -12.01 1.58
N LYS A 184 -8.38 -13.31 1.30
CA LYS A 184 -7.80 -14.38 2.12
C LYS A 184 -6.30 -14.20 2.40
N ASP A 185 -5.53 -13.87 1.36
CA ASP A 185 -4.06 -13.87 1.45
C ASP A 185 -3.47 -12.48 1.75
N ILE A 186 -4.27 -11.42 1.63
CA ILE A 186 -3.87 -10.03 1.90
C ILE A 186 -3.21 -9.87 3.29
N PRO A 187 -3.70 -10.48 4.38
CA PRO A 187 -3.04 -10.38 5.68
C PRO A 187 -1.62 -10.95 5.69
N ASN A 188 -1.31 -11.96 4.87
CA ASN A 188 0.02 -12.56 4.79
C ASN A 188 0.95 -11.72 3.92
N GLU A 189 0.43 -11.12 2.84
CA GLU A 189 1.18 -10.16 2.02
C GLU A 189 1.57 -8.93 2.84
N LEU A 190 0.64 -8.35 3.59
CA LEU A 190 0.93 -7.20 4.46
C LEU A 190 1.84 -7.56 5.63
N LEU A 191 1.72 -8.78 6.17
CA LEU A 191 2.63 -9.28 7.20
C LEU A 191 4.07 -9.39 6.67
N PHE A 192 4.24 -9.89 5.43
CA PHE A 192 5.54 -9.93 4.77
C PHE A 192 6.11 -8.52 4.57
N ILE A 193 5.33 -7.59 3.99
CA ILE A 193 5.78 -6.21 3.77
C ILE A 193 6.18 -5.56 5.11
N ALA A 194 5.38 -5.71 6.15
CA ALA A 194 5.72 -5.21 7.48
C ALA A 194 6.99 -5.82 8.04
N GLY A 195 7.13 -7.14 7.90
CA GLY A 195 8.30 -7.87 8.34
C GLY A 195 9.55 -7.44 7.61
N HIS A 196 9.47 -7.21 6.31
CA HIS A 196 10.58 -6.70 5.48
C HIS A 196 11.11 -5.37 6.01
N GLU A 197 10.23 -4.40 6.29
CA GLU A 197 10.66 -3.11 6.86
C GLU A 197 11.31 -3.26 8.24
N PHE A 198 10.76 -4.11 9.11
CA PHE A 198 11.39 -4.38 10.41
C PHE A 198 12.73 -5.12 10.27
N SER A 199 12.88 -5.99 9.27
CA SER A 199 14.13 -6.70 9.01
C SER A 199 15.26 -5.73 8.66
N HIS A 200 14.99 -4.64 7.93
CA HIS A 200 16.01 -3.61 7.71
C HIS A 200 16.54 -3.00 9.01
N HIS A 201 15.66 -2.75 9.99
CA HIS A 201 16.11 -2.32 11.32
C HIS A 201 16.90 -3.42 12.03
N LEU A 202 16.38 -4.65 12.05
CA LEU A 202 16.98 -5.77 12.79
C LEU A 202 18.36 -6.18 12.25
N CYS A 203 18.59 -6.01 10.95
CA CYS A 203 19.89 -6.25 10.32
C CYS A 203 20.83 -5.04 10.38
N GLY A 204 20.38 -3.88 10.89
CA GLY A 204 21.19 -2.68 10.97
C GLY A 204 21.40 -1.97 9.63
N HIS A 205 20.48 -2.13 8.68
CA HIS A 205 20.52 -1.49 7.35
C HIS A 205 20.19 0.01 7.40
N LEU A 206 19.81 0.55 8.55
CA LEU A 206 19.40 1.95 8.70
C LEU A 206 20.62 2.81 9.05
N SER A 207 21.10 3.61 8.09
CA SER A 207 22.22 4.53 8.28
C SER A 207 21.81 5.97 7.98
N ASP A 208 22.16 6.89 8.89
CA ASP A 208 21.95 8.33 8.70
C ASP A 208 22.80 8.91 7.56
N GLU A 209 23.84 8.19 7.11
CA GLU A 209 24.64 8.55 5.93
C GLU A 209 23.93 8.18 4.62
N ASN A 210 22.96 7.26 4.67
CA ASN A 210 22.24 6.71 3.51
C ASN A 210 20.76 7.10 3.57
N VAL A 211 20.49 8.40 3.48
CA VAL A 211 19.14 8.95 3.44
C VAL A 211 18.90 9.77 2.17
N ILE A 212 17.67 9.74 1.67
CA ILE A 212 17.22 10.60 0.56
C ILE A 212 15.86 11.22 0.88
N GLU A 213 15.61 12.39 0.33
CA GLU A 213 14.27 12.97 0.36
C GLU A 213 13.36 12.24 -0.63
N LYS A 214 12.27 11.67 -0.10
CA LYS A 214 11.18 11.06 -0.89
C LYS A 214 9.87 11.77 -0.58
N PRO A 215 9.06 12.14 -1.57
CA PRO A 215 7.71 12.61 -1.32
C PRO A 215 6.84 11.47 -0.79
N ILE A 216 5.89 11.81 0.10
CA ILE A 216 4.82 10.89 0.51
C ILE A 216 3.98 10.51 -0.71
N PHE A 217 3.69 11.49 -1.56
CA PHE A 217 3.02 11.29 -2.84
C PHE A 217 3.92 11.80 -3.95
N ARG A 218 4.58 10.88 -4.67
CA ARG A 218 5.40 11.20 -5.84
C ARG A 218 4.49 11.47 -7.04
N GLY A 219 4.75 12.57 -7.75
CA GLY A 219 4.13 12.81 -9.05
C GLY A 219 4.70 11.83 -10.08
N ILE A 220 3.87 10.90 -10.56
CA ILE A 220 4.28 9.89 -11.56
C ILE A 220 3.89 10.37 -12.97
N LEU A 221 2.78 11.09 -13.07
CA LEU A 221 2.27 11.66 -14.31
C LEU A 221 2.72 13.11 -14.47
N GLU A 222 2.82 13.59 -15.71
CA GLU A 222 3.34 14.93 -16.05
C GLU A 222 2.59 16.09 -15.36
N ASN A 223 1.33 15.87 -14.95
CA ASN A 223 0.48 16.86 -14.32
C ASN A 223 0.40 16.73 -12.78
N GLN A 224 1.24 15.91 -12.18
CA GLN A 224 1.29 15.70 -10.73
C GLN A 224 2.56 16.32 -10.14
N GLU A 225 2.40 17.01 -9.02
CA GLU A 225 3.52 17.51 -8.22
C GLU A 225 3.83 16.56 -7.05
N ASP A 226 5.08 16.56 -6.64
CA ASP A 226 5.51 15.87 -5.43
C ASP A 226 4.87 16.53 -4.20
N TYR A 227 4.19 15.75 -3.37
CA TYR A 227 3.61 16.23 -2.13
C TYR A 227 4.41 15.72 -0.93
N LYS A 228 4.82 16.68 -0.11
CA LYS A 228 5.41 16.53 1.23
C LYS A 228 6.63 15.60 1.25
N PRO A 229 7.84 16.13 0.96
CA PRO A 229 9.06 15.36 1.09
C PRO A 229 9.31 14.94 2.54
N ILE A 230 9.83 13.73 2.72
CA ILE A 230 10.28 13.16 3.97
C ILE A 230 11.64 12.47 3.78
N VAL A 231 12.46 12.48 4.83
CA VAL A 231 13.82 11.91 4.79
C VAL A 231 13.72 10.40 5.03
N SER A 232 13.84 9.63 3.96
CA SER A 232 13.77 8.17 3.96
C SER A 232 15.15 7.55 3.99
N TYR A 233 15.30 6.42 4.69
CA TYR A 233 16.48 5.57 4.52
C TYR A 233 16.47 4.93 3.13
N THR A 234 17.66 4.67 2.60
CA THR A 234 17.86 3.93 1.34
C THR A 234 18.71 2.70 1.58
N GLN A 235 18.44 1.65 0.81
CA GLN A 235 19.04 0.35 0.97
C GLN A 235 19.69 -0.11 -0.34
N THR A 236 20.78 -0.84 -0.19
CA THR A 236 21.44 -1.53 -1.29
C THR A 236 20.66 -2.78 -1.69
N GLN A 237 20.90 -3.26 -2.89
CA GLN A 237 20.32 -4.52 -3.38
C GLN A 237 20.59 -5.73 -2.45
N ILE A 238 21.77 -5.77 -1.80
CA ILE A 238 22.12 -6.88 -0.90
C ILE A 238 21.27 -6.81 0.36
N GLU A 239 21.12 -5.62 0.93
CA GLU A 239 20.31 -5.37 2.14
C GLU A 239 18.83 -5.68 1.90
N GLU A 240 18.32 -5.40 0.69
CA GLU A 240 16.96 -5.76 0.28
C GLU A 240 16.73 -7.27 0.26
N PHE A 241 17.66 -8.02 -0.31
CA PHE A 241 17.58 -9.48 -0.33
C PHE A 241 17.74 -10.09 1.06
N GLU A 242 18.59 -9.52 1.90
CA GLU A 242 18.73 -9.96 3.28
C GLU A 242 17.44 -9.70 4.07
N ALA A 243 16.86 -8.50 3.95
CA ALA A 243 15.63 -8.15 4.65
C ALA A 243 14.43 -9.04 4.24
N ASP A 244 14.35 -9.41 2.96
CA ASP A 244 13.41 -10.40 2.44
C ASP A 244 13.51 -11.75 3.16
N LEU A 245 14.71 -12.33 3.20
CA LEU A 245 14.95 -13.61 3.86
C LEU A 245 14.66 -13.54 5.35
N VAL A 246 15.17 -12.50 6.02
CA VAL A 246 15.00 -12.29 7.45
C VAL A 246 13.54 -12.11 7.83
N SER A 247 12.73 -11.48 6.98
CA SER A 247 11.28 -11.29 7.27
C SER A 247 10.51 -12.62 7.34
N ILE A 248 11.02 -13.67 6.69
CA ILE A 248 10.43 -15.01 6.62
C ILE A 248 11.07 -15.96 7.63
N GLU A 249 12.39 -15.91 7.77
CA GLU A 249 13.19 -16.89 8.52
C GLU A 249 13.41 -16.51 10.00
N LEU A 250 13.53 -15.22 10.31
CA LEU A 250 13.80 -14.76 11.68
C LEU A 250 12.62 -14.96 12.64
N PRO A 251 11.36 -14.68 12.26
CA PRO A 251 10.25 -14.86 13.17
C PRO A 251 9.98 -16.34 13.46
N LYS A 252 9.54 -16.63 14.69
CA LYS A 252 9.19 -17.97 15.16
C LYS A 252 7.82 -18.42 14.64
N TYR A 253 7.69 -18.50 13.33
CA TYR A 253 6.47 -18.98 12.67
C TYR A 253 6.30 -20.49 12.83
N SER A 254 5.05 -20.94 12.96
CA SER A 254 4.72 -22.34 12.71
C SER A 254 4.96 -22.66 11.23
N ASN A 255 5.12 -23.94 10.88
CA ASN A 255 5.33 -24.34 9.49
C ASN A 255 4.22 -23.86 8.54
N SER A 256 2.96 -23.87 9.00
CA SER A 256 1.83 -23.37 8.21
C SER A 256 1.87 -21.86 8.02
N MET A 257 2.28 -21.11 9.05
CA MET A 257 2.40 -19.66 8.97
C MET A 257 3.59 -19.24 8.12
N LYS A 258 4.75 -19.90 8.25
CA LYS A 258 5.92 -19.68 7.39
C LYS A 258 5.55 -19.89 5.92
N LYS A 259 4.81 -20.96 5.63
CA LYS A 259 4.25 -21.21 4.29
C LYS A 259 3.37 -20.06 3.82
N ALA A 260 2.40 -19.65 4.62
CA ALA A 260 1.48 -18.57 4.25
C ALA A 260 2.19 -17.23 4.02
N VAL A 261 3.21 -16.89 4.83
CA VAL A 261 4.01 -15.67 4.67
C VAL A 261 4.88 -15.74 3.41
N LEU A 262 5.54 -16.88 3.15
CA LEU A 262 6.32 -17.09 1.93
C LEU A 262 5.44 -16.99 0.68
N GLU A 263 4.27 -17.64 0.67
CA GLU A 263 3.30 -17.56 -0.42
C GLU A 263 2.76 -16.12 -0.59
N GLY A 264 2.57 -15.38 0.50
CA GLY A 264 2.25 -13.96 0.49
C GLY A 264 3.36 -13.12 -0.14
N ALA A 265 4.62 -13.36 0.23
CA ALA A 265 5.78 -12.67 -0.35
C ALA A 265 5.90 -12.89 -1.87
N LEU A 266 5.76 -14.14 -2.30
CA LEU A 266 5.82 -14.51 -3.72
C LEU A 266 4.67 -13.90 -4.52
N THR A 267 3.46 -13.89 -3.96
CA THR A 267 2.29 -13.22 -4.56
C THR A 267 2.53 -11.72 -4.69
N TRP A 268 3.01 -11.08 -3.62
CA TRP A 268 3.32 -9.66 -3.59
C TRP A 268 4.31 -9.27 -4.68
N PHE A 269 5.43 -9.99 -4.81
CA PHE A 269 6.42 -9.68 -5.84
C PHE A 269 5.90 -9.85 -7.26
N MET A 270 5.03 -10.81 -7.52
CA MET A 270 4.42 -10.95 -8.85
C MET A 270 3.45 -9.81 -9.18
N LYS A 271 2.71 -9.30 -8.19
CA LYS A 271 1.87 -8.10 -8.36
C LYS A 271 2.72 -6.86 -8.62
N LEU A 272 3.82 -6.74 -7.88
CA LEU A 272 4.76 -5.64 -8.05
C LEU A 272 5.45 -5.69 -9.41
N ASP A 273 5.82 -6.88 -9.91
CA ASP A 273 6.44 -7.07 -11.24
C ASP A 273 5.52 -6.62 -12.37
N ILE A 274 4.19 -6.84 -12.26
CA ILE A 274 3.21 -6.30 -13.22
C ILE A 274 3.20 -4.76 -13.19
N TYR A 275 3.23 -4.17 -12.00
CA TYR A 275 3.25 -2.71 -11.86
C TYR A 275 4.56 -2.11 -12.39
N GLU A 276 5.72 -2.70 -12.04
CA GLU A 276 7.04 -2.30 -12.56
C GLU A 276 7.08 -2.38 -14.09
N HIS A 277 6.54 -3.44 -14.68
CA HIS A 277 6.42 -3.58 -16.14
C HIS A 277 5.57 -2.46 -16.76
N PHE A 278 4.41 -2.16 -16.17
CA PHE A 278 3.54 -1.07 -16.62
C PHE A 278 4.26 0.29 -16.59
N ILE A 279 4.98 0.58 -15.50
CA ILE A 279 5.77 1.82 -15.40
C ILE A 279 6.88 1.85 -16.47
N GLY A 280 7.55 0.73 -16.71
CA GLY A 280 8.54 0.59 -17.77
C GLY A 280 8.01 0.96 -19.16
N ILE A 281 6.73 0.70 -19.42
CA ILE A 281 6.06 1.06 -20.68
C ILE A 281 5.75 2.57 -20.73
N CYS A 282 5.14 3.11 -19.68
CA CYS A 282 4.57 4.47 -19.70
C CYS A 282 5.60 5.56 -19.44
N ALA A 283 6.68 5.21 -18.76
CA ALA A 283 7.61 6.17 -18.18
C ALA A 283 9.07 5.66 -18.26
N PRO A 284 9.55 5.25 -19.46
CA PRO A 284 10.83 4.56 -19.63
C PRO A 284 12.06 5.41 -19.23
N SER A 285 11.92 6.74 -19.23
CA SER A 285 12.96 7.70 -18.83
C SER A 285 12.84 8.18 -17.39
N THR A 286 11.80 7.78 -16.66
CA THR A 286 11.62 8.25 -15.29
C THR A 286 12.65 7.61 -14.37
N LYS A 287 13.11 8.41 -13.40
CA LYS A 287 13.89 7.93 -12.25
C LYS A 287 13.13 6.87 -11.42
N PHE A 288 11.87 6.58 -11.73
CA PHE A 288 11.08 5.49 -11.14
C PHE A 288 11.72 4.11 -11.39
N ILE A 289 12.43 3.96 -12.53
CA ILE A 289 13.19 2.74 -12.88
C ILE A 289 14.60 2.75 -12.24
N ASN A 290 15.03 3.87 -11.63
CA ASN A 290 16.27 3.89 -10.85
C ASN A 290 16.06 3.19 -9.50
N ARG A 291 16.04 1.85 -9.55
CA ARG A 291 16.70 0.89 -8.64
C ARG A 291 16.74 1.24 -7.15
N GLU A 292 15.67 1.77 -6.56
CA GLU A 292 15.57 1.87 -5.09
C GLU A 292 15.55 0.46 -4.48
N HIS A 293 14.96 -0.50 -5.20
CA HIS A 293 15.00 -1.92 -4.88
C HIS A 293 15.40 -2.74 -6.11
N PRO A 294 15.93 -3.97 -5.94
CA PRO A 294 16.06 -4.93 -7.03
C PRO A 294 14.68 -5.22 -7.64
N PRO A 295 14.58 -5.47 -8.96
CA PRO A 295 13.32 -5.82 -9.61
C PRO A 295 12.56 -6.92 -8.88
N ALA A 296 11.24 -6.80 -8.78
CA ALA A 296 10.41 -7.72 -8.02
C ALA A 296 10.56 -9.18 -8.50
N SER A 297 10.66 -9.39 -9.82
CA SER A 297 10.96 -10.71 -10.40
C SER A 297 12.28 -11.32 -9.93
N LYS A 298 13.32 -10.51 -9.65
CA LYS A 298 14.59 -11.01 -9.10
C LYS A 298 14.47 -11.36 -7.62
N ARG A 299 13.74 -10.56 -6.83
CA ARG A 299 13.47 -10.84 -5.41
C ARG A 299 12.65 -12.13 -5.25
N PHE A 300 11.67 -12.33 -6.13
CA PHE A 300 10.93 -13.58 -6.25
C PHE A 300 11.85 -14.79 -6.50
N ASP A 301 12.73 -14.71 -7.50
CA ASP A 301 13.65 -15.80 -7.82
C ASP A 301 14.62 -16.08 -6.67
N MET A 302 15.09 -15.02 -6.01
CA MET A 302 15.98 -15.12 -4.85
C MET A 302 15.31 -15.88 -3.72
N LEU A 303 14.07 -15.53 -3.34
CA LEU A 303 13.32 -16.26 -2.32
C LEU A 303 13.11 -17.74 -2.67
N LEU A 304 12.74 -18.05 -3.92
CA LEU A 304 12.58 -19.44 -4.36
C LEU A 304 13.89 -20.25 -4.36
N ASN A 305 15.04 -19.60 -4.29
CA ASN A 305 16.34 -20.28 -4.32
C ASN A 305 17.01 -20.34 -2.95
N GLN A 306 16.68 -19.43 -2.01
CA GLN A 306 17.43 -19.28 -0.76
C GLN A 306 16.63 -19.58 0.51
N VAL A 307 15.29 -19.47 0.48
CA VAL A 307 14.47 -19.74 1.68
C VAL A 307 14.41 -21.24 1.98
N GLU A 308 14.38 -21.60 3.27
CA GLU A 308 14.12 -22.98 3.67
C GLU A 308 12.63 -23.29 3.54
N PHE A 309 12.29 -24.17 2.61
CA PHE A 309 10.89 -24.43 2.30
C PHE A 309 10.15 -25.12 3.45
N PRO A 310 8.99 -24.58 3.85
CA PRO A 310 8.13 -25.27 4.80
C PRO A 310 7.58 -26.57 4.21
N LYS A 311 7.19 -27.52 5.06
CA LYS A 311 6.60 -28.79 4.64
C LYS A 311 5.41 -28.55 3.70
N ASN A 312 5.32 -29.34 2.64
CA ASN A 312 4.28 -29.29 1.60
C ASN A 312 4.23 -27.94 0.84
N PHE A 313 5.35 -27.24 0.73
CA PHE A 313 5.48 -26.11 -0.19
C PHE A 313 5.58 -26.62 -1.64
N ASN A 314 4.78 -26.06 -2.54
CA ASN A 314 4.76 -26.47 -3.94
C ASN A 314 5.57 -25.48 -4.79
N LYS A 315 6.87 -25.74 -4.96
CA LYS A 315 7.77 -24.88 -5.76
C LYS A 315 7.38 -24.81 -7.23
N GLU A 316 6.92 -25.91 -7.81
CA GLU A 316 6.53 -26.00 -9.23
C GLU A 316 5.35 -25.07 -9.54
N TYR A 317 4.34 -25.04 -8.65
CA TYR A 317 3.22 -24.10 -8.76
C TYR A 317 3.69 -22.64 -8.88
N TRP A 318 4.68 -22.22 -8.09
CA TRP A 318 5.18 -20.84 -8.13
C TRP A 318 5.97 -20.55 -9.40
N GLN A 319 6.70 -21.53 -9.94
CA GLN A 319 7.37 -21.39 -11.23
C GLN A 319 6.37 -21.25 -12.38
N ASP A 320 5.27 -22.00 -12.34
CA ASP A 320 4.20 -21.88 -13.33
C ASP A 320 3.40 -20.58 -13.16
N PHE A 321 3.14 -20.16 -11.92
CA PHE A 321 2.52 -18.87 -11.63
C PHE A 321 3.33 -17.72 -12.24
N LYS A 322 4.66 -17.73 -12.10
CA LYS A 322 5.53 -16.74 -12.75
C LYS A 322 5.35 -16.71 -14.28
N LYS A 323 5.21 -17.86 -14.94
CA LYS A 323 4.95 -17.92 -16.39
C LYS A 323 3.59 -17.34 -16.77
N ASP A 324 2.58 -17.54 -15.92
CA ASP A 324 1.26 -16.95 -16.13
C ASP A 324 1.29 -15.43 -15.95
N ILE A 325 2.12 -14.90 -15.05
CA ILE A 325 2.34 -13.47 -14.88
C ILE A 325 2.94 -12.83 -16.14
N GLU A 326 3.84 -13.51 -16.85
CA GLU A 326 4.34 -13.03 -18.16
C GLU A 326 3.20 -12.84 -19.18
N LYS A 327 2.23 -13.76 -19.23
CA LYS A 327 1.06 -13.62 -20.12
C LYS A 327 0.20 -12.43 -19.71
N VAL A 328 0.02 -12.21 -18.40
CA VAL A 328 -0.72 -11.05 -17.89
C VAL A 328 0.00 -9.75 -18.26
N LYS A 329 1.32 -9.68 -18.13
CA LYS A 329 2.11 -8.49 -18.54
C LYS A 329 1.91 -8.16 -20.00
N MET A 330 1.86 -9.16 -20.89
CA MET A 330 1.56 -8.94 -22.32
C MET A 330 0.15 -8.36 -22.54
N ILE A 331 -0.87 -8.82 -21.79
CA ILE A 331 -2.23 -8.29 -21.87
C ILE A 331 -2.27 -6.84 -21.39
N ILE A 332 -1.60 -6.53 -20.28
CA ILE A 332 -1.55 -5.17 -19.72
C ILE A 332 -0.75 -4.23 -20.62
N GLU A 333 0.29 -4.71 -21.27
CA GLU A 333 1.06 -3.93 -22.25
C GLU A 333 0.22 -3.56 -23.46
N ASP A 334 -0.53 -4.50 -24.02
CA ASP A 334 -1.47 -4.22 -25.11
C ASP A 334 -2.59 -3.26 -24.67
N ASP A 335 -3.17 -3.47 -23.48
CA ASP A 335 -4.19 -2.57 -22.93
C ASP A 335 -3.63 -1.15 -22.72
N ALA A 336 -2.43 -1.02 -22.16
CA ALA A 336 -1.79 0.28 -21.93
C ALA A 336 -1.53 1.02 -23.25
N ARG A 337 -1.07 0.33 -24.30
CA ARG A 337 -0.83 0.93 -25.62
C ARG A 337 -2.11 1.47 -26.25
N ASN A 338 -3.22 0.76 -26.08
CA ASN A 338 -4.50 1.13 -26.70
C ASN A 338 -5.34 2.06 -25.82
N ASN A 339 -5.16 2.03 -24.50
CA ASN A 339 -6.02 2.68 -23.51
C ASN A 339 -5.24 3.52 -22.48
N LEU A 340 -4.04 4.04 -22.81
CA LEU A 340 -3.21 4.84 -21.90
C LEU A 340 -3.97 5.98 -21.17
N PRO A 341 -4.88 6.74 -21.82
CA PRO A 341 -5.65 7.77 -21.12
C PRO A 341 -6.42 7.22 -19.91
N ASN A 342 -6.90 5.97 -19.97
CA ASN A 342 -7.60 5.31 -18.87
C ASN A 342 -6.71 5.01 -17.66
N TYR A 343 -5.39 5.18 -17.77
CA TYR A 343 -4.46 5.08 -16.63
C TYR A 343 -4.05 6.45 -16.09
N GLN A 344 -4.18 7.51 -16.88
CA GLN A 344 -3.66 8.84 -16.55
C GLN A 344 -4.70 9.78 -15.96
N PHE A 345 -5.97 9.69 -16.37
CA PHE A 345 -6.99 10.59 -15.84
C PHE A 345 -7.22 10.35 -14.34
N TYR A 346 -7.36 11.43 -13.56
CA TYR A 346 -7.74 11.32 -12.16
C TYR A 346 -9.25 11.07 -12.03
N GLY A 347 -9.64 9.97 -11.36
CA GLY A 347 -11.05 9.65 -11.11
C GLY A 347 -11.30 8.18 -10.79
N SER A 348 -12.58 7.84 -10.65
CA SER A 348 -13.02 6.46 -10.40
C SER A 348 -13.05 5.65 -11.70
N LEU A 349 -12.42 4.47 -11.71
CA LEU A 349 -12.65 3.45 -12.73
C LEU A 349 -13.40 2.26 -12.12
N TYR A 350 -14.27 1.62 -12.91
CA TYR A 350 -15.17 0.58 -12.43
C TYR A 350 -14.83 -0.77 -13.07
N LEU A 351 -15.25 -1.85 -12.40
CA LEU A 351 -15.08 -3.22 -12.88
C LEU A 351 -15.82 -3.47 -14.19
N ASP A 352 -16.91 -2.74 -14.44
CA ASP A 352 -17.79 -2.90 -15.59
C ASP A 352 -18.64 -1.65 -15.86
N GLU A 353 -19.42 -1.67 -16.95
CA GLU A 353 -20.35 -0.61 -17.35
C GLU A 353 -21.54 -0.47 -16.38
N PRO A 354 -22.19 0.73 -16.31
CA PRO A 354 -23.36 0.90 -15.47
C PRO A 354 -24.49 -0.05 -15.86
N ASN A 355 -25.32 -0.38 -14.87
CA ASN A 355 -26.46 -1.31 -14.98
C ASN A 355 -26.05 -2.75 -15.33
N SER A 356 -24.80 -3.12 -15.10
CA SER A 356 -24.33 -4.50 -15.21
C SER A 356 -24.38 -5.24 -13.87
N LYS A 357 -24.17 -6.57 -13.90
CA LYS A 357 -24.02 -7.40 -12.69
C LYS A 357 -22.82 -6.98 -11.84
N TRP A 358 -21.76 -6.46 -12.45
CA TRP A 358 -20.48 -6.14 -11.81
C TRP A 358 -20.37 -4.68 -11.36
N ARG A 359 -21.32 -3.82 -11.72
CA ARG A 359 -21.37 -2.42 -11.24
C ARG A 359 -22.67 -2.07 -10.52
N GLY A 360 -23.79 -2.65 -10.90
CA GLY A 360 -25.11 -2.21 -10.44
C GLY A 360 -25.53 -0.90 -11.10
N LYS A 361 -26.51 -0.20 -10.53
CA LYS A 361 -27.05 1.04 -11.09
C LYS A 361 -25.97 2.11 -11.25
N GLU A 362 -26.15 2.98 -12.22
CA GLU A 362 -25.36 4.21 -12.29
C GLU A 362 -25.59 5.06 -11.03
N LEU A 363 -24.50 5.60 -10.46
CA LEU A 363 -24.51 6.39 -9.23
C LEU A 363 -24.21 7.86 -9.54
N ILE A 364 -24.96 8.76 -8.91
CA ILE A 364 -24.86 10.21 -9.12
C ILE A 364 -24.21 10.85 -7.88
N ASP A 365 -23.04 11.49 -8.06
CA ASP A 365 -22.19 12.00 -6.96
C ASP A 365 -22.95 12.80 -5.89
N ARG A 366 -23.91 13.66 -6.30
CA ARG A 366 -24.68 14.55 -5.42
C ARG A 366 -25.94 13.93 -4.81
N VAL A 367 -26.27 12.69 -5.17
CA VAL A 367 -27.50 12.01 -4.73
C VAL A 367 -27.15 10.78 -3.91
N ASP A 368 -26.20 9.97 -4.38
CA ASP A 368 -25.93 8.66 -3.79
C ASP A 368 -24.80 8.66 -2.74
N TYR A 369 -24.03 9.75 -2.59
CA TYR A 369 -22.81 9.79 -1.75
C TYR A 369 -22.78 10.87 -0.65
N TYR A 370 -23.96 11.37 -0.26
CA TYR A 370 -24.15 12.39 0.78
C TYR A 370 -25.00 11.89 1.95
#